data_AF-A0A165HVR5-F1
#
_entry.id   AF-A0A165HVR5-F1
#
_cell.length_a   1.000
_cell.length_b   1.000
_cell.length_c   1.000
_cell.angle_alpha   90.00
_cell.angle_beta   90.00
_cell.angle_gamma   90.00
#
_symmetry.space_group_name_H-M   'P 1'
#
loop_
_entity.id
_entity.type
_entity.pdbx_description
1 polymer ?
#
loop_
_entity_poly.entity_id
_entity_poly.type
_entity_poly.pdbx_seq_one_letter_code
_entity_poly.pdbx_strand_id
1 'polypeptide(L)'
;MRDEFDRDPEEFCRAVRAGEIAIDEEDFPSFMYPEQDYDELDPVKNLMCAPILFTLAKVLYFGPASAESATPSNAKPRGGRPPLNKQYKLDHCTPQMLAYLCLLVRFAFCACSTWDEGTDNAFFGPAFYNNCLELLNNPKIGGPILEIWNRYVIRTSGHTY
;
A
#
# COMPACT_ATOMS: atom_id res chain seq x y z
N MET A 1 -1.01 11.83 15.59
CA MET A 1 -0.56 12.56 14.39
C MET A 1 -1.67 12.97 13.42
N ARG A 2 -2.65 12.13 13.04
CA ARG A 2 -3.71 12.56 12.08
C ARG A 2 -4.53 13.74 12.60
N ASP A 3 -4.94 13.69 13.86
CA ASP A 3 -5.70 14.77 14.51
C ASP A 3 -4.92 16.09 14.62
N GLU A 4 -3.58 16.01 14.72
CA GLU A 4 -2.70 17.18 14.72
C GLU A 4 -2.60 17.78 13.32
N PHE A 5 -2.47 16.95 12.29
CA PHE A 5 -2.51 17.37 10.90
C PHE A 5 -3.87 17.98 10.53
N ASP A 6 -4.97 17.36 10.92
CA ASP A 6 -6.33 17.83 10.57
C ASP A 6 -6.68 19.17 11.27
N ARG A 7 -5.99 19.52 12.36
CA ARG A 7 -6.17 20.80 13.07
C ARG A 7 -5.55 21.98 12.33
N ASP A 8 -4.31 21.85 11.88
CA ASP A 8 -3.60 22.84 11.05
C ASP A 8 -2.60 22.13 10.13
N PRO A 9 -3.00 21.78 8.90
CA PRO A 9 -2.13 21.07 7.96
C PRO A 9 -0.88 21.86 7.57
N GLU A 10 -0.97 23.19 7.49
CA GLU A 10 0.14 24.04 7.05
C GLU A 10 1.22 24.14 8.12
N GLU A 11 0.81 24.34 9.39
CA GLU A 11 1.72 24.32 10.53
C GLU A 11 2.36 22.95 10.70
N PHE A 12 1.57 21.87 10.68
CA PHE A 12 2.08 20.50 10.81
C PHE A 12 3.11 20.19 9.72
N CYS A 13 2.80 20.46 8.45
CA CYS A 13 3.75 20.22 7.35
C CYS A 13 5.03 21.06 7.49
N ARG A 14 4.94 22.28 8.03
CA ARG A 14 6.10 23.13 8.27
C ARG A 14 6.99 22.56 9.37
N ALA A 15 6.40 22.11 10.48
CA ALA A 15 7.10 21.50 11.60
C ALA A 15 7.81 20.20 11.19
N VAL A 16 7.14 19.35 10.39
CA VAL A 16 7.76 18.13 9.81
C VAL A 16 8.96 18.49 8.92
N ARG A 17 8.83 19.48 8.03
CA ARG A 17 9.94 19.92 7.16
C ARG A 17 11.09 20.58 7.92
N ALA A 18 10.79 21.22 9.05
CA ALA A 18 11.79 21.81 9.94
C ALA A 18 12.50 20.75 10.80
N GLY A 19 12.02 19.49 10.81
CA GLY A 19 12.54 18.42 11.66
C GLY A 19 12.09 18.50 13.12
N GLU A 20 11.09 19.34 13.43
CA GLU A 20 10.52 19.46 14.77
C GLU A 20 9.59 18.28 15.09
N ILE A 21 8.94 17.73 14.07
CA ILE A 21 8.19 16.48 14.11
C ILE A 21 8.96 15.47 13.27
N ALA A 22 9.55 14.47 13.93
CA ALA A 22 10.17 13.34 13.24
C ALA A 22 9.09 12.33 12.86
N ILE A 23 9.11 11.89 11.60
CA ILE A 23 8.30 10.79 11.09
C ILE A 23 9.27 9.79 10.48
N ASP A 24 9.33 8.58 11.04
CA ASP A 24 10.29 7.55 10.66
C ASP A 24 9.60 6.28 10.09
N GLU A 25 10.36 5.19 9.95
CA GLU A 25 9.87 3.91 9.43
C GLU A 25 8.91 3.14 10.36
N GLU A 26 8.78 3.53 11.63
CA GLU A 26 7.85 2.93 12.58
C GLU A 26 6.47 3.62 12.51
N ASP A 27 6.43 4.84 11.98
CA ASP A 27 5.21 5.61 11.75
C ASP A 27 4.47 5.17 10.49
N PHE A 28 3.53 4.22 10.64
CA PHE A 28 2.73 3.73 9.53
C PHE A 28 1.87 4.85 8.90
N PRO A 29 2.01 5.12 7.58
CA PRO A 29 1.23 6.13 6.90
C PRO A 29 -0.29 5.90 6.94
N SER A 30 -1.04 6.99 6.98
CA SER A 30 -2.51 6.97 7.02
C SER A 30 -3.16 6.21 5.85
N PHE A 31 -2.54 6.22 4.66
CA PHE A 31 -3.05 5.49 3.49
C PHE A 31 -3.08 3.96 3.68
N MET A 32 -2.42 3.43 4.71
CA MET A 32 -2.44 1.99 5.01
C MET A 32 -3.73 1.57 5.72
N TYR A 33 -4.51 2.52 6.24
CA TYR A 33 -5.76 2.26 6.94
C TYR A 33 -6.96 2.72 6.09
N PRO A 34 -8.12 2.06 6.20
CA PRO A 34 -9.37 2.62 5.69
C PRO A 34 -9.67 3.98 6.35
N GLU A 35 -10.37 4.84 5.62
CA GLU A 35 -10.71 6.17 6.12
C GLU A 35 -11.58 6.07 7.39
N GLN A 36 -11.23 6.82 8.45
CA GLN A 36 -11.91 6.84 9.75
C GLN A 36 -11.94 5.50 10.52
N ASP A 37 -11.06 4.55 10.19
CA ASP A 37 -11.07 3.21 10.80
C ASP A 37 -9.79 2.88 11.58
N TYR A 38 -8.98 3.90 11.88
CA TYR A 38 -7.83 3.77 12.77
C TYR A 38 -8.30 3.69 14.22
N ASP A 39 -7.81 2.70 14.95
CA ASP A 39 -8.14 2.43 16.35
C ASP A 39 -6.87 2.54 17.20
N GLU A 40 -6.77 3.56 18.04
CA GLU A 40 -5.58 3.79 18.89
C GLU A 40 -5.34 2.65 19.89
N LEU A 41 -6.39 1.95 20.31
CA LEU A 41 -6.28 0.82 21.24
C LEU A 41 -5.91 -0.49 20.53
N ASP A 42 -6.12 -0.54 19.22
CA ASP A 42 -5.75 -1.67 18.36
C ASP A 42 -5.18 -1.19 17.01
N PRO A 43 -3.93 -0.67 16.99
CA PRO A 43 -3.34 -0.08 15.78
C PRO A 43 -3.13 -1.07 14.63
N VAL A 44 -3.23 -2.37 14.87
CA VAL A 44 -3.09 -3.39 13.81
C VAL A 44 -4.42 -3.69 13.12
N LYS A 45 -5.53 -3.24 13.69
CA LYS A 45 -6.87 -3.39 13.12
C LYS A 45 -6.93 -2.70 11.76
N ASN A 46 -7.31 -3.49 10.75
CA ASN A 46 -7.44 -3.04 9.36
C ASN A 46 -6.19 -2.37 8.76
N LEU A 47 -5.02 -2.58 9.37
CA LEU A 47 -3.74 -2.18 8.80
C LEU A 47 -3.52 -2.86 7.44
N MET A 48 -3.01 -2.10 6.46
CA MET A 48 -2.80 -2.51 5.06
C MET A 48 -4.08 -2.90 4.31
N CYS A 49 -5.26 -2.53 4.81
CA CYS A 49 -6.55 -2.86 4.18
C CYS A 49 -7.27 -1.63 3.59
N ALA A 50 -6.55 -0.54 3.38
CA ALA A 50 -7.12 0.65 2.73
C ALA A 50 -7.53 0.37 1.27
N PRO A 51 -8.69 0.90 0.81
CA PRO A 51 -9.16 0.73 -0.57
C PRO A 51 -8.15 1.16 -1.65
N ILE A 52 -7.35 2.19 -1.38
CA ILE A 52 -6.33 2.68 -2.30
C ILE A 52 -5.25 1.63 -2.59
N LEU A 53 -4.86 0.84 -1.58
CA LEU A 53 -3.86 -0.22 -1.74
C LEU A 53 -4.38 -1.33 -2.66
N PHE A 54 -5.64 -1.76 -2.51
CA PHE A 54 -6.24 -2.77 -3.39
C PHE A 54 -6.29 -2.27 -4.84
N THR A 55 -6.58 -1.00 -5.05
CA THR A 55 -6.65 -0.38 -6.38
C THR A 55 -5.27 -0.34 -7.04
N LEU A 56 -4.26 0.13 -6.31
CA LEU A 56 -2.88 0.22 -6.81
C LEU A 56 -2.27 -1.17 -7.05
N ALA A 57 -2.59 -2.15 -6.21
CA ALA A 57 -2.20 -3.54 -6.45
C ALA A 57 -2.77 -4.11 -7.75
N LYS A 58 -4.04 -3.83 -8.04
CA LYS A 58 -4.68 -4.23 -9.30
C LYS A 58 -3.99 -3.59 -10.49
N VAL A 59 -3.75 -2.27 -10.45
CA VAL A 59 -2.99 -1.57 -11.51
C VAL A 59 -1.61 -2.19 -11.71
N LEU A 60 -0.86 -2.42 -10.63
CA LEU A 60 0.52 -2.90 -10.68
C LEU A 60 0.63 -4.34 -11.19
N TYR A 61 -0.16 -5.26 -10.62
CA TYR A 61 0.01 -6.69 -10.89
C TYR A 61 -0.89 -7.21 -12.00
N PHE A 62 -2.07 -6.63 -12.19
CA PHE A 62 -3.11 -7.13 -13.11
C PHE A 62 -3.36 -6.17 -14.29
N GLY A 63 -2.74 -4.98 -14.25
CA GLY A 63 -2.82 -3.96 -15.27
C GLY A 63 -3.98 -2.98 -15.07
N PRO A 64 -3.95 -1.79 -15.69
CA PRO A 64 -4.90 -0.70 -15.44
C PRO A 64 -6.37 -1.10 -15.62
N ALA A 65 -6.67 -1.95 -16.60
CA ALA A 65 -8.04 -2.40 -16.89
C ALA A 65 -8.69 -3.20 -15.74
N SER A 66 -7.90 -3.72 -14.80
CA SER A 66 -8.41 -4.46 -13.63
C SER A 66 -8.84 -3.54 -12.48
N ALA A 67 -8.43 -2.28 -12.49
CA ALA A 67 -8.76 -1.29 -11.46
C ALA A 67 -10.10 -0.58 -11.73
N GLU A 68 -10.57 -0.55 -12.98
CA GLU A 68 -11.86 0.04 -13.35
C GLU A 68 -13.02 -0.92 -13.06
N SER A 69 -13.67 -0.79 -11.91
CA SER A 69 -14.96 -1.43 -11.64
C SER A 69 -16.11 -0.52 -12.11
N ALA A 70 -16.58 -0.61 -13.36
CA ALA A 70 -17.96 -0.15 -13.71
C ALA A 70 -18.42 -0.29 -15.18
N THR A 71 -17.60 -0.65 -16.17
CA THR A 71 -18.17 -0.93 -17.50
C THR A 71 -17.57 -2.19 -18.11
N PRO A 72 -18.40 -3.13 -18.61
CA PRO A 72 -17.92 -4.15 -19.53
C PRO A 72 -17.58 -3.41 -20.83
N SER A 73 -16.41 -2.77 -20.86
CA SER A 73 -15.92 -2.28 -22.14
C SER A 73 -15.69 -3.54 -22.97
N ASN A 74 -16.42 -3.66 -24.07
CA ASN A 74 -16.16 -4.63 -25.14
C ASN A 74 -14.79 -4.39 -25.80
N ALA A 75 -13.81 -3.83 -25.08
CA ALA A 75 -12.47 -3.60 -25.54
C ALA A 75 -11.80 -4.96 -25.68
N LYS A 76 -11.63 -5.37 -26.94
CA LYS A 76 -10.78 -6.50 -27.31
C LYS A 76 -9.46 -6.41 -26.53
N PRO A 77 -8.87 -7.55 -26.10
CA PRO A 77 -7.54 -7.56 -25.49
C PRO A 77 -6.59 -6.79 -26.41
N ARG A 78 -6.16 -5.60 -25.99
CA ARG A 78 -5.18 -4.83 -26.75
C ARG A 78 -3.89 -5.64 -26.67
N GLY A 79 -3.38 -6.09 -27.81
CA GLY A 79 -2.10 -6.81 -27.89
C GLY A 79 -1.02 -5.94 -27.25
N GLY A 80 -0.62 -6.30 -26.03
CA GLY A 80 0.29 -5.55 -25.18
C GLY A 80 1.04 -6.48 -24.24
N ARG A 81 2.02 -5.93 -23.51
CA ARG A 81 2.81 -6.72 -22.56
C ARG A 81 1.87 -7.40 -21.56
N PRO A 82 1.96 -8.74 -21.37
CA PRO A 82 1.12 -9.43 -20.39
C PRO A 82 1.33 -8.83 -18.99
N PRO A 83 0.28 -8.66 -18.18
CA PRO A 83 0.39 -8.18 -16.80
C PRO A 83 1.23 -9.13 -15.94
N LEU A 84 1.81 -8.62 -14.85
CA LEU A 84 2.75 -9.36 -14.00
C LEU A 84 2.13 -10.66 -13.46
N ASN A 85 0.85 -10.65 -13.12
CA ASN A 85 0.14 -11.85 -12.64
C ASN A 85 0.18 -13.00 -13.65
N LYS A 86 0.06 -12.71 -14.96
CA LYS A 86 0.16 -13.72 -16.02
C LYS A 86 1.61 -14.14 -16.25
N GLN A 87 2.56 -13.20 -16.18
CA GLN A 87 3.99 -13.48 -16.40
C GLN A 87 4.55 -14.38 -15.29
N TYR A 88 4.22 -14.07 -14.04
CA TYR A 88 4.77 -14.75 -12.86
C TYR A 88 3.80 -15.77 -12.25
N LYS A 89 2.64 -16.01 -12.87
CA LYS A 89 1.60 -16.94 -12.41
C LYS A 89 1.20 -16.70 -10.95
N LEU A 90 0.92 -15.44 -10.62
CA LEU A 90 0.55 -15.04 -9.26
C LEU A 90 -0.82 -15.65 -8.90
N ASP A 91 -0.82 -16.57 -7.94
CA ASP A 91 -1.99 -17.30 -7.44
C ASP A 91 -2.32 -16.97 -5.97
N HIS A 92 -1.42 -16.28 -5.28
CA HIS A 92 -1.65 -15.72 -3.95
C HIS A 92 -0.83 -14.44 -3.73
N CYS A 93 -1.28 -13.62 -2.78
CA CYS A 93 -0.56 -12.47 -2.27
C CYS A 93 0.44 -12.93 -1.21
N THR A 94 1.72 -12.65 -1.43
CA THR A 94 2.78 -12.93 -0.46
C THR A 94 3.02 -11.73 0.45
N PRO A 95 3.56 -11.93 1.68
CA PRO A 95 3.99 -10.84 2.56
C PRO A 95 4.90 -9.83 1.85
N GLN A 96 5.87 -10.32 1.06
CA GLN A 96 6.85 -9.51 0.32
C GLN A 96 6.17 -8.61 -0.71
N MET A 97 5.19 -9.14 -1.45
CA MET A 97 4.45 -8.34 -2.42
C MET A 97 3.72 -7.17 -1.77
N LEU A 98 3.04 -7.44 -0.64
CA LEU A 98 2.26 -6.41 0.05
C LEU A 98 3.16 -5.38 0.74
N ALA A 99 4.23 -5.81 1.42
CA ALA A 99 5.21 -4.90 2.01
C ALA A 99 5.84 -4.00 0.94
N TYR A 100 6.22 -4.57 -0.21
CA TYR A 100 6.79 -3.80 -1.31
C TYR A 100 5.80 -2.82 -1.92
N LEU A 101 4.52 -3.22 -2.06
CA LEU A 101 3.47 -2.32 -2.51
C LEU A 101 3.33 -1.12 -1.54
N CYS A 102 3.30 -1.36 -0.22
CA CYS A 102 3.18 -0.27 0.75
C CYS A 102 4.35 0.73 0.63
N LEU A 103 5.57 0.22 0.46
CA LEU A 103 6.76 1.05 0.22
C LEU A 103 6.64 1.86 -1.08
N LEU A 104 6.20 1.23 -2.19
CA LEU A 104 5.97 1.91 -3.46
C LEU A 104 4.92 3.03 -3.34
N VAL A 105 3.82 2.79 -2.63
CA VAL A 105 2.75 3.77 -2.44
C VAL A 105 3.23 4.94 -1.58
N ARG A 106 3.99 4.68 -0.51
CA ARG A 106 4.62 5.74 0.27
C ARG A 106 5.53 6.59 -0.61
N PHE A 107 6.38 5.95 -1.40
CA PHE A 107 7.28 6.67 -2.30
C PHE A 107 6.52 7.51 -3.34
N ALA A 108 5.42 7.00 -3.88
CA ALA A 108 4.58 7.75 -4.83
C ALA A 108 3.90 8.98 -4.20
N PHE A 109 3.67 8.98 -2.89
CA PHE A 109 3.08 10.11 -2.16
C PHE A 109 4.09 11.04 -1.50
N CYS A 110 5.35 10.62 -1.36
CA CYS A 110 6.40 11.48 -0.84
C CYS A 110 6.90 12.46 -1.91
N ALA A 111 7.55 13.54 -1.49
CA ALA A 111 8.12 14.53 -2.40
C ALA A 111 9.48 14.11 -2.99
N CYS A 112 9.99 12.92 -2.65
CA CYS A 112 11.27 12.44 -3.17
C CYS A 112 11.19 12.21 -4.68
N SER A 113 12.13 12.80 -5.41
CA SER A 113 12.20 12.69 -6.87
C SER A 113 12.95 11.43 -7.34
N THR A 114 13.70 10.77 -6.45
CA THR A 114 14.54 9.62 -6.77
C THR A 114 14.33 8.49 -5.78
N TRP A 115 14.18 7.28 -6.31
CA TRP A 115 14.24 6.06 -5.51
C TRP A 115 15.71 5.82 -5.16
N ASP A 116 16.07 6.09 -3.91
CA ASP A 116 17.41 5.86 -3.37
C ASP A 116 17.29 5.06 -2.07
N GLU A 117 18.36 4.36 -1.73
CA GLU A 117 18.50 3.63 -0.46
C GLU A 117 18.84 4.58 0.71
N GLY A 118 19.01 5.88 0.44
CA GLY A 118 19.21 6.91 1.46
C GLY A 118 17.97 7.20 2.32
N THR A 119 18.15 8.04 3.33
CA THR A 119 17.09 8.48 4.23
C THR A 119 16.31 9.67 3.66
N ASP A 120 14.98 9.55 3.62
CA ASP A 120 14.07 10.67 3.36
C ASP A 120 13.81 11.40 4.69
N ASN A 121 14.66 12.38 5.01
CA ASN A 121 14.78 12.95 6.34
C ASN A 121 15.10 11.87 7.39
N ALA A 122 14.16 11.57 8.28
CA ALA A 122 14.29 10.52 9.30
C ALA A 122 13.85 9.13 8.79
N PHE A 123 13.15 9.05 7.65
CA PHE A 123 12.57 7.80 7.18
C PHE A 123 13.57 6.94 6.40
N PHE A 124 13.68 5.67 6.77
CA PHE A 124 14.50 4.69 6.07
C PHE A 124 13.65 3.59 5.40
N GLY A 125 13.56 3.64 4.06
CA GLY A 125 12.71 2.76 3.26
C GLY A 125 12.93 1.25 3.45
N PRO A 126 14.19 0.75 3.46
CA PRO A 126 14.47 -0.64 3.76
C PRO A 126 13.97 -1.10 5.14
N ALA A 127 14.09 -0.26 6.17
CA ALA A 127 13.56 -0.58 7.50
C ALA A 127 12.04 -0.60 7.50
N PHE A 128 11.37 0.36 6.85
CA PHE A 128 9.92 0.35 6.71
C PHE A 128 9.39 -0.92 6.03
N TYR A 129 10.06 -1.37 4.96
CA TYR A 129 9.74 -2.62 4.29
C TYR A 129 9.88 -3.82 5.24
N ASN A 130 10.95 -3.87 6.03
CA ASN A 130 11.16 -4.94 7.01
C ASN A 130 10.11 -4.90 8.12
N ASN A 131 9.76 -3.72 8.64
CA ASN A 131 8.69 -3.54 9.64
C ASN A 131 7.35 -4.08 9.11
N CYS A 132 7.01 -3.75 7.86
CA CYS A 132 5.82 -4.29 7.20
C CYS A 132 5.88 -5.83 7.08
N LEU A 133 7.04 -6.37 6.70
CA LEU A 133 7.24 -7.82 6.59
C LEU A 133 7.10 -8.54 7.92
N GLU A 134 7.64 -7.99 9.00
CA GLU A 134 7.55 -8.59 10.33
C GLU A 134 6.08 -8.72 10.78
N LEU A 135 5.28 -7.67 10.56
CA LEU A 135 3.84 -7.70 10.82
C LEU A 135 3.11 -8.73 9.96
N LEU A 136 3.42 -8.80 8.66
CA LEU A 136 2.78 -9.74 7.73
C LEU A 136 3.20 -11.20 7.95
N ASN A 137 4.39 -11.44 8.48
CA ASN A 137 4.86 -12.77 8.83
C ASN A 137 4.33 -13.25 10.19
N ASN A 138 3.83 -12.35 11.04
CA ASN A 138 3.14 -12.73 12.27
C ASN A 138 1.78 -13.35 11.92
N PRO A 139 1.53 -14.65 12.20
CA PRO A 139 0.30 -15.32 11.76
C PRO A 139 -0.99 -14.72 12.33
N LYS A 140 -0.92 -14.07 13.50
CA LYS A 140 -2.09 -13.44 14.13
C LYS A 140 -2.49 -12.13 13.46
N ILE A 141 -1.52 -11.40 12.93
CA ILE A 141 -1.71 -10.08 12.31
C ILE A 141 -1.79 -10.23 10.79
N GLY A 142 -0.74 -10.79 10.19
CA GLY A 142 -0.62 -10.95 8.74
C GLY A 142 -1.57 -11.99 8.15
N GLY A 143 -1.93 -13.04 8.89
CA GLY A 143 -2.84 -14.08 8.39
C GLY A 143 -4.19 -13.51 7.92
N PRO A 144 -4.95 -12.80 8.77
CA PRO A 144 -6.19 -12.13 8.39
C PRO A 144 -6.02 -11.13 7.24
N ILE A 145 -4.97 -10.32 7.25
CA ILE A 145 -4.67 -9.34 6.20
C ILE A 145 -4.49 -10.06 4.85
N LEU A 146 -3.58 -11.04 4.80
CA LEU A 146 -3.30 -11.78 3.56
C LEU A 146 -4.54 -12.53 3.05
N GLU A 147 -5.42 -13.00 3.92
CA GLU A 147 -6.69 -13.61 3.50
C GLU A 147 -7.59 -12.61 2.77
N ILE A 148 -7.75 -11.40 3.31
CA ILE A 148 -8.48 -10.30 2.67
C ILE A 148 -7.87 -10.02 1.30
N TRP A 149 -6.55 -9.86 1.21
CA TRP A 149 -5.83 -9.57 -0.03
C TRP A 149 -6.02 -10.67 -1.10
N ASN A 150 -5.91 -11.94 -0.71
CA ASN A 150 -6.18 -13.07 -1.59
C ASN A 150 -7.63 -13.08 -2.12
N ARG A 151 -8.58 -12.67 -1.29
CA ARG A 151 -10.00 -12.56 -1.66
C ARG A 151 -10.26 -11.42 -2.65
N TYR A 152 -9.75 -10.21 -2.39
CA TYR A 152 -10.14 -8.99 -3.12
C TYR A 152 -9.25 -8.59 -4.28
N VAL A 153 -8.01 -9.09 -4.33
CA VAL A 153 -7.04 -8.74 -5.38
C VAL A 153 -6.78 -9.93 -6.29
N ILE A 154 -6.50 -11.10 -5.72
CA ILE A 154 -6.13 -12.27 -6.53
C ILE A 154 -7.35 -12.93 -7.17
N ARG A 155 -8.36 -13.31 -6.36
CA ARG A 155 -9.53 -14.07 -6.85
C ARG A 155 -10.46 -13.27 -7.75
N THR A 156 -10.63 -11.98 -7.50
CA THR A 156 -11.46 -11.10 -8.36
C THR A 156 -10.84 -10.88 -9.73
N SER A 157 -9.50 -10.90 -9.81
CA SER A 157 -8.76 -10.55 -11.03
C SER A 157 -8.37 -11.77 -11.87
N GLY A 158 -8.57 -12.99 -11.34
CA GLY A 158 -8.34 -14.26 -12.03
C GLY A 158 -9.50 -14.73 -12.93
N HIS A 159 -10.62 -14.00 -13.01
CA HIS A 159 -11.83 -14.40 -13.75
C HIS A 159 -12.01 -13.75 -15.13
N THR A 160 -10.99 -13.08 -15.66
CA THR A 160 -11.07 -12.48 -17.01
C THR A 160 -10.47 -13.41 -18.07
N TYR A 161 -11.37 -14.25 -18.60
CA TYR A 161 -11.43 -14.98 -19.89
C TYR A 161 -10.22 -15.84 -20.31
#